data_AF-A0A2K8UJF8-F1
#
_entry.id   AF-A0A2K8UJF8-F1
#
_cell.length_a   1.000
_cell.length_b   1.000
_cell.length_c   1.000
_cell.angle_alpha   90.00
_cell.angle_beta   90.00
_cell.angle_gamma   90.00
#
_symmetry.space_group_name_H-M   'P 1'
#
loop_
_entity.id
_entity.type
_entity.pdbx_description
1 polymer ?
#
loop_
_entity_poly.entity_id
_entity_poly.type
_entity_poly.pdbx_seq_one_letter_code
_entity_poly.pdbx_strand_id
1 'polypeptide(L)'
;MTVAAAPAPAAISNEDLAKLAQNPVARMISLPFQNNTSRELGNRNWGLGPSFVVLHVAHDSLWVYGVLMKNIWSLGHDRQGGYYKNGLIQGFLNYNFKGGLYLTSSPILTVDWMAASGQRWVLPVGGGIGKIFHLGKQPVNAQVSAYYNVVTPDNGADWQIRAQVQLLFPE
;
A
#
# COMPACT_ATOMS: atom_id res chain seq x y z
N MET A 1 18.47 -19.22 -10.25
CA MET A 1 18.18 -17.85 -10.71
C MET A 1 17.34 -17.20 -9.62
N THR A 2 17.97 -16.40 -8.77
CA THR A 2 17.35 -15.84 -7.56
C THR A 2 16.50 -14.65 -7.98
N VAL A 3 15.17 -14.73 -7.84
CA VAL A 3 14.29 -13.58 -8.03
C VAL A 3 14.52 -12.66 -6.83
N ALA A 4 15.29 -11.59 -7.03
CA ALA A 4 15.44 -10.55 -6.04
C ALA A 4 14.05 -9.92 -5.80
N ALA A 5 13.59 -9.94 -4.56
CA ALA A 5 12.39 -9.21 -4.16
C ALA A 5 12.57 -7.74 -4.58
N ALA A 6 11.69 -7.25 -5.44
CA ALA A 6 11.70 -5.84 -5.85
C ALA A 6 11.63 -4.97 -4.57
N PRO A 7 12.44 -3.90 -4.47
CA PRO A 7 12.42 -3.03 -3.31
C PRO A 7 11.00 -2.52 -3.08
N ALA A 8 10.51 -2.64 -1.85
CA ALA A 8 9.17 -2.19 -1.48
C ALA A 8 9.00 -0.71 -1.91
N PRO A 9 8.04 -0.38 -2.79
CA PRO A 9 7.86 1.00 -3.21
C PRO A 9 7.54 1.85 -1.98
N ALA A 10 8.23 2.99 -1.82
CA ALA A 10 8.03 3.81 -0.62
C ALA A 10 6.55 4.11 -0.41
N ALA A 11 6.07 3.75 0.79
CA ALA A 11 4.72 4.02 1.25
C ALA A 11 4.51 5.53 1.31
N ILE A 12 3.28 5.96 1.04
CA ILE A 12 2.88 7.36 1.25
C ILE A 12 3.13 7.69 2.73
N SER A 13 3.72 8.86 2.99
CA SER A 13 4.06 9.27 4.35
C SER A 13 2.79 9.40 5.20
N ASN A 14 2.90 9.13 6.51
CA ASN A 14 1.75 9.24 7.41
C ASN A 14 1.14 10.65 7.45
N GLU A 15 1.94 11.67 7.15
CA GLU A 15 1.50 13.08 7.07
C GLU A 15 0.60 13.34 5.85
N ASP A 16 0.93 12.74 4.70
CA ASP A 16 0.11 12.82 3.49
C ASP A 16 -1.23 12.09 3.70
N LEU A 17 -1.22 10.94 4.38
CA LEU A 17 -2.45 10.21 4.76
C LEU A 17 -3.33 11.03 5.72
N ALA A 18 -2.73 11.74 6.67
CA ALA A 18 -3.44 12.59 7.62
C ALA A 18 -4.12 13.79 6.94
N LYS A 19 -3.45 14.44 5.98
CA LYS A 19 -4.03 15.54 5.19
C LYS A 19 -5.18 15.07 4.29
N LEU A 20 -5.12 13.84 3.79
CA LEU A 20 -6.18 13.23 2.97
C LEU A 20 -7.43 12.93 3.79
N ALA A 21 -7.28 12.44 5.02
CA ALA A 21 -8.41 12.11 5.90
C ALA A 21 -9.25 13.33 6.31
N GLN A 22 -8.67 14.54 6.27
CA GLN A 22 -9.34 15.78 6.67
C GLN A 22 -10.26 16.37 5.59
N ASN A 23 -10.20 15.89 4.34
CA ASN A 23 -11.06 16.39 3.27
C ASN A 23 -11.90 15.23 2.69
N PRO A 24 -13.22 15.16 2.97
CA PRO A 24 -14.05 13.97 2.73
C PRO A 24 -14.21 13.58 1.24
N VAL A 25 -13.74 14.42 0.32
CA VAL A 25 -13.62 14.15 -1.12
C VAL A 25 -12.21 14.55 -1.62
N ALA A 26 -11.16 14.11 -0.92
CA ALA A 26 -9.80 14.38 -1.34
C ALA A 26 -9.43 13.54 -2.59
N ARG A 27 -9.17 14.23 -3.71
CA ARG A 27 -8.49 13.68 -4.89
C ARG A 27 -7.11 14.30 -4.96
N MET A 28 -6.08 13.53 -4.61
CA MET A 28 -4.70 14.01 -4.63
C MET A 28 -3.92 13.36 -5.75
N ILE A 29 -3.31 14.19 -6.59
CA ILE A 29 -2.37 13.77 -7.62
C ILE A 29 -0.99 14.20 -7.14
N SER A 30 -0.07 13.26 -6.99
CA SER A 30 1.30 13.52 -6.55
C SER A 30 2.28 12.85 -7.51
N LEU A 31 3.42 13.51 -7.75
CA LEU A 31 4.53 12.98 -8.53
C LEU A 31 5.70 12.71 -7.58
N PRO A 32 5.71 11.56 -6.87
CA PRO A 32 6.79 11.26 -5.95
C PRO A 32 8.10 11.03 -6.70
N PHE A 33 9.15 11.70 -6.23
CA PHE A 33 10.53 11.42 -6.59
C PHE A 33 11.11 10.43 -5.56
N GLN A 34 11.62 9.29 -6.01
CA GLN A 34 12.22 8.28 -5.13
C GLN A 34 13.71 8.13 -5.41
N ASN A 35 14.53 8.37 -4.38
CA ASN A 35 15.97 8.17 -4.43
C ASN A 35 16.37 6.97 -3.56
N ASN A 36 16.69 5.84 -4.18
CA ASN A 36 17.10 4.60 -3.49
C ASN A 36 18.64 4.41 -3.56
N THR A 37 19.40 5.32 -2.95
CA THR A 37 20.88 5.37 -2.98
C THR A 37 21.60 4.59 -1.87
N SER A 38 20.93 3.74 -1.08
CA SER A 38 21.62 3.01 0.00
C SER A 38 22.55 1.92 -0.56
N ARG A 39 23.81 1.89 -0.08
CA ARG A 39 24.87 0.98 -0.55
C ARG A 39 24.66 -0.49 -0.18
N GLU A 40 23.80 -0.76 0.80
CA GLU A 40 23.61 -2.11 1.38
C GLU A 40 22.24 -2.73 1.05
N LEU A 41 21.21 -1.92 0.77
CA LEU A 41 19.82 -2.36 0.54
C LEU A 41 19.16 -1.66 -0.67
N GLY A 42 19.86 -0.74 -1.34
CA GLY A 42 19.30 0.15 -2.36
C GLY A 42 19.75 -0.26 -3.76
N ASN A 43 18.80 -0.31 -4.69
CA ASN A 43 19.06 -0.72 -6.08
C ASN A 43 19.84 0.33 -6.92
N ARG A 44 20.43 1.37 -6.28
CA ARG A 44 21.13 2.53 -6.87
C ARG A 44 20.41 3.12 -8.10
N ASN A 45 19.09 3.05 -8.09
CA ASN A 45 18.24 3.45 -9.20
C ASN A 45 17.33 4.58 -8.77
N TRP A 46 17.13 5.52 -9.69
CA TRP A 46 16.23 6.66 -9.50
C TRP A 46 14.87 6.33 -10.07
N GLY A 47 13.82 6.51 -9.26
CA GLY A 47 12.44 6.22 -9.63
C GLY A 47 11.62 7.50 -9.75
N LEU A 48 10.88 7.66 -10.85
CA LEU A 48 9.91 8.73 -11.04
C LEU A 48 8.61 8.15 -11.56
N GLY A 49 7.49 8.69 -11.10
CA GLY A 49 6.22 8.14 -11.49
C GLY A 49 5.01 8.89 -10.98
N PRO A 50 3.89 8.88 -11.71
CA PRO A 50 2.65 9.45 -11.21
C PRO A 50 2.05 8.60 -10.10
N SER A 51 1.44 9.28 -9.13
CA SER A 51 0.63 8.70 -8.07
C SER A 51 -0.70 9.42 -7.96
N PHE A 52 -1.76 8.66 -7.77
CA PHE A 52 -3.13 9.15 -7.67
C PHE A 52 -3.75 8.54 -6.41
N VAL A 53 -4.38 9.36 -5.60
CA VAL A 53 -5.15 8.90 -4.44
C VAL A 53 -6.54 9.49 -4.53
N VAL A 54 -7.54 8.62 -4.45
CA VAL A 54 -8.94 9.00 -4.31
C VAL A 54 -9.43 8.41 -3.01
N LEU A 55 -9.85 9.28 -2.09
CA LEU A 55 -10.49 8.92 -0.84
C LEU A 55 -11.92 9.44 -0.84
N HIS A 56 -12.85 8.57 -0.50
CA HIS A 56 -14.24 8.92 -0.27
C HIS A 56 -14.64 8.56 1.16
N VAL A 57 -14.99 9.60 1.92
CA VAL A 57 -15.59 9.49 3.25
C VAL A 57 -16.91 10.24 3.20
N ALA A 58 -18.03 9.53 3.18
CA ALA A 58 -19.33 10.18 3.23
C ALA A 58 -19.63 10.63 4.67
N HIS A 59 -20.08 11.87 4.85
CA HIS A 59 -20.58 12.37 6.14
C HIS A 59 -21.68 11.41 6.65
N ASP A 60 -21.58 11.00 7.92
CA ASP A 60 -22.44 10.00 8.58
C ASP A 60 -22.46 8.58 7.97
N SER A 61 -21.52 8.24 7.08
CA SER A 61 -21.45 6.89 6.52
C SER A 61 -20.50 5.98 7.29
N LEU A 62 -20.92 4.74 7.48
CA LEU A 62 -20.11 3.66 8.07
C LEU A 62 -18.99 3.20 7.12
N TRP A 63 -19.06 3.59 5.83
CA TRP A 63 -18.13 3.19 4.78
C TRP A 63 -17.04 4.23 4.54
N VAL A 64 -15.79 3.79 4.60
CA VAL A 64 -14.63 4.55 4.14
C VAL A 64 -13.97 3.74 3.05
N TYR A 65 -13.82 4.29 1.85
CA TYR A 65 -13.17 3.57 0.76
C TYR A 65 -12.38 4.50 -0.13
N GLY A 66 -11.48 3.90 -0.88
CA GLY A 66 -10.67 4.64 -1.82
C GLY A 66 -9.73 3.74 -2.60
N VAL A 67 -8.98 4.38 -3.48
CA VAL A 67 -7.99 3.72 -4.29
C VAL A 67 -6.75 4.61 -4.38
N LEU A 68 -5.61 3.97 -4.24
CA LEU A 68 -4.29 4.54 -4.44
C LEU A 68 -3.68 3.84 -5.64
N MET A 69 -3.31 4.59 -6.66
CA MET A 69 -2.62 4.09 -7.83
C MET A 69 -1.26 4.75 -7.94
N LYS A 70 -0.24 3.97 -8.26
CA LYS A 70 1.13 4.44 -8.40
C LYS A 70 1.79 3.68 -9.54
N ASN A 71 2.50 4.38 -10.40
CA ASN A 71 3.30 3.75 -11.43
C ASN A 71 4.68 4.36 -11.38
N ILE A 72 5.72 3.57 -11.08
CA ILE A 72 7.10 4.06 -10.95
C ILE A 72 7.93 3.50 -12.11
N TRP A 73 8.70 4.39 -12.72
CA TRP A 73 9.70 4.09 -13.75
C TRP A 73 11.09 4.33 -13.19
N SER A 74 11.97 3.34 -13.38
CA SER A 74 13.40 3.54 -13.17
C SER A 74 13.97 4.40 -14.30
N LEU A 75 14.72 5.44 -13.97
CA LEU A 75 15.44 6.30 -14.91
C LEU A 75 16.96 5.99 -14.95
N GLY A 76 17.45 5.11 -14.06
CA GLY A 76 18.86 4.72 -13.98
C GLY A 76 19.23 3.53 -14.87
N HIS A 77 20.44 3.56 -15.43
CA HIS A 77 21.00 2.52 -16.31
C HIS A 77 22.12 1.68 -15.65
N ASP A 78 22.19 1.68 -14.32
CA ASP A 78 23.29 1.01 -13.63
C ASP A 78 23.13 -0.52 -13.68
N ARG A 79 24.20 -1.19 -14.14
CA ARG A 79 24.27 -2.64 -14.46
C ARG A 79 23.92 -3.60 -13.31
N GLN A 80 23.78 -3.11 -12.08
CA GLN A 80 23.36 -3.91 -10.93
C GLN A 80 21.84 -3.95 -10.73
N GLY A 81 21.11 -2.94 -11.20
CA GLY A 81 19.69 -2.77 -10.85
C GLY A 81 18.69 -2.84 -11.99
N GLY A 82 19.15 -2.70 -13.23
CA GLY A 82 18.32 -2.81 -14.42
C GLY A 82 17.22 -1.76 -14.55
N TYR A 83 16.60 -1.70 -15.73
CA TYR A 83 15.40 -0.89 -15.95
C TYR A 83 14.18 -1.63 -15.39
N TYR A 84 13.44 -1.01 -14.48
CA TYR A 84 12.19 -1.57 -13.93
C TYR A 84 11.02 -0.60 -14.14
N LYS A 85 9.83 -1.18 -14.35
CA LYS A 85 8.58 -0.47 -14.57
C LYS A 85 7.51 -1.19 -13.77
N ASN A 86 7.14 -0.61 -12.63
CA ASN A 86 6.25 -1.27 -11.66
C ASN A 86 5.02 -0.41 -11.43
N GLY A 87 3.84 -1.03 -11.54
CA GLY A 87 2.57 -0.45 -11.13
C GLY A 87 2.13 -1.02 -9.79
N LEU A 88 1.47 -0.20 -9.00
CA LEU A 88 0.81 -0.55 -7.75
C LEU A 88 -0.58 0.07 -7.75
N ILE A 89 -1.59 -0.74 -7.47
CA ILE A 89 -2.96 -0.29 -7.23
C ILE A 89 -3.37 -0.86 -5.88
N GLN A 90 -3.57 0.00 -4.90
CA GLN A 90 -4.05 -0.36 -3.58
C GLN A 90 -5.47 0.14 -3.42
N GLY A 91 -6.43 -0.77 -3.52
CA GLY A 91 -7.79 -0.50 -3.07
C GLY A 91 -7.82 -0.55 -1.55
N PHE A 92 -8.66 0.25 -0.92
CA PHE A 92 -9.00 0.08 0.48
C PHE A 92 -10.48 0.33 0.71
N LEU A 93 -11.08 -0.53 1.51
CA LEU A 93 -12.47 -0.49 1.93
C LEU A 93 -12.50 -0.78 3.42
N ASN A 94 -13.17 0.06 4.17
CA ASN A 94 -13.34 -0.08 5.59
C ASN A 94 -14.80 0.15 5.98
N TYR A 95 -15.39 -0.80 6.68
CA TYR A 95 -16.72 -0.71 7.24
C TYR A 95 -16.63 -0.60 8.76
N ASN A 96 -17.00 0.56 9.30
CA ASN A 96 -16.85 0.89 10.70
C ASN A 96 -18.15 0.62 11.45
N PHE A 97 -18.09 -0.23 12.47
CA PHE A 97 -19.22 -0.47 13.36
C PHE A 97 -19.19 0.50 14.56
N LYS A 98 -20.35 0.60 15.23
CA LYS A 98 -20.44 1.28 16.53
C LYS A 98 -19.56 0.52 17.54
N GLY A 99 -18.79 1.26 18.36
CA GLY A 99 -17.91 0.68 19.37
C GLY A 99 -16.47 0.40 18.93
N GLY A 100 -16.03 0.95 17.79
CA GLY A 100 -14.62 0.96 17.37
C GLY A 100 -14.14 -0.29 16.63
N LEU A 101 -14.99 -1.30 16.46
CA LEU A 101 -14.72 -2.44 15.58
C LEU A 101 -14.94 -2.05 14.12
N TYR A 102 -14.12 -2.57 13.21
CA TYR A 102 -14.27 -2.34 11.77
C TYR A 102 -13.82 -3.55 10.95
N LEU A 103 -14.41 -3.73 9.77
CA LEU A 103 -13.94 -4.66 8.74
C LEU A 103 -13.14 -3.90 7.70
N THR A 104 -11.94 -4.37 7.40
CA THR A 104 -11.05 -3.74 6.42
C THR A 104 -10.69 -4.71 5.31
N SER A 105 -10.61 -4.23 4.08
CA SER A 105 -10.03 -4.94 2.95
C SER A 105 -9.16 -3.94 2.21
N SER A 106 -7.85 -4.19 2.15
CA SER A 106 -6.89 -3.31 1.49
C SER A 106 -5.90 -4.07 0.62
N PRO A 107 -6.39 -4.77 -0.43
CA PRO A 107 -5.52 -5.53 -1.33
C PRO A 107 -4.58 -4.58 -2.08
N ILE A 108 -3.32 -4.99 -2.20
CA ILE A 108 -2.29 -4.29 -2.96
C ILE A 108 -2.01 -5.09 -4.22
N LEU A 109 -2.59 -4.65 -5.33
CA LEU A 109 -2.31 -5.21 -6.64
C LEU A 109 -0.98 -4.64 -7.13
N THR A 110 -0.09 -5.51 -7.59
CA THR A 110 1.17 -5.08 -8.18
C THR A 110 1.30 -5.64 -9.59
N VAL A 111 1.96 -4.87 -10.44
CA VAL A 111 2.32 -5.27 -11.80
C VAL A 111 3.78 -4.93 -12.09
N ASP A 112 4.54 -5.92 -12.48
CA ASP A 112 5.87 -5.76 -13.08
C ASP A 112 5.73 -5.87 -14.60
N TRP A 113 5.84 -4.73 -15.29
CA TRP A 113 5.67 -4.67 -16.74
C TRP A 113 6.85 -5.31 -17.50
N MET A 114 7.98 -5.53 -16.84
CA MET A 114 9.19 -6.11 -17.42
C MET A 114 9.24 -7.64 -17.32
N ALA A 115 8.45 -8.24 -16.42
CA ALA A 115 8.37 -9.70 -16.27
C ALA A 115 7.71 -10.39 -17.49
N ALA A 116 7.84 -11.71 -17.62
CA ALA A 116 7.12 -12.48 -18.64
C ALA A 116 5.60 -12.41 -18.40
N SER A 117 4.75 -12.53 -19.44
CA SER A 117 3.30 -12.24 -19.37
C SER A 117 2.55 -12.92 -18.21
N GLY A 118 2.93 -14.15 -17.85
CA GLY A 118 2.33 -14.90 -16.73
C GLY A 118 2.89 -14.59 -15.34
N GLN A 119 3.98 -13.83 -15.24
CA GLN A 119 4.70 -13.51 -13.99
C GLN A 119 4.57 -12.03 -13.61
N ARG A 120 3.77 -11.25 -14.34
CA ARG A 120 3.69 -9.79 -14.17
C ARG A 120 2.84 -9.38 -12.98
N TRP A 121 1.79 -10.12 -12.67
CA TRP A 121 0.72 -9.65 -11.81
C TRP A 121 0.71 -10.35 -10.46
N VAL A 122 0.46 -9.58 -9.41
CA VAL A 122 0.05 -10.10 -8.11
C VAL A 122 -1.32 -9.53 -7.79
N LEU A 123 -2.29 -10.42 -7.59
CA LEU A 123 -3.67 -10.08 -7.26
C LEU A 123 -4.07 -10.71 -5.93
N PRO A 124 -3.87 -10.00 -4.80
CA PRO A 124 -4.39 -10.43 -3.51
C PRO A 124 -5.88 -10.16 -3.41
N VAL A 125 -6.63 -11.14 -2.91
CA VAL A 125 -8.02 -11.01 -2.51
C VAL A 125 -8.12 -11.42 -1.04
N GLY A 126 -8.75 -10.57 -0.24
CA GLY A 126 -8.90 -10.84 1.19
C GLY A 126 -9.24 -9.60 1.97
N GLY A 127 -9.07 -9.68 3.28
CA GLY A 127 -9.45 -8.64 4.20
C GLY A 127 -9.20 -9.05 5.63
N GLY A 128 -9.74 -8.29 6.56
CA GLY A 128 -9.43 -8.39 7.95
C GLY A 128 -10.38 -7.64 8.84
N ILE A 129 -10.07 -7.71 10.12
CA ILE A 129 -10.81 -7.04 11.18
C ILE A 129 -9.83 -6.14 11.93
N GLY A 130 -10.33 -5.00 12.39
CA GLY A 130 -9.60 -4.17 13.30
C GLY A 130 -10.50 -3.59 14.38
N LYS A 131 -9.87 -3.16 15.47
CA LYS A 131 -10.54 -2.59 16.62
C LYS A 131 -9.73 -1.44 17.18
N ILE A 132 -10.39 -0.30 17.29
CA ILE A 132 -9.93 0.85 18.04
C ILE A 132 -10.45 0.70 19.47
N PHE A 133 -9.55 0.66 20.44
CA PHE A 133 -9.87 0.62 21.87
C PHE A 133 -9.01 1.61 22.64
N HIS A 134 -9.46 1.97 23.83
CA HIS A 134 -8.74 2.89 24.70
C HIS A 134 -8.02 2.08 25.79
N LEU A 135 -6.70 2.23 25.88
CA LEU A 135 -5.92 1.74 27.00
C LEU A 135 -5.65 2.93 27.94
N GLY A 136 -6.54 3.12 28.91
CA GLY A 136 -6.58 4.33 29.72
C GLY A 136 -6.92 5.55 28.86
N LYS A 137 -6.02 6.53 28.79
CA LYS A 137 -6.17 7.73 27.96
C LYS A 137 -5.64 7.57 26.53
N GLN A 138 -4.97 6.46 26.23
CA GLN A 138 -4.32 6.25 24.94
C GLN A 138 -5.23 5.47 23.99
N PRO A 139 -5.67 6.04 22.86
CA PRO A 139 -6.32 5.28 21.81
C PRO A 139 -5.31 4.38 21.08
N VAL A 140 -5.70 3.13 20.88
CA VAL A 140 -4.91 2.08 20.22
C VAL A 140 -5.74 1.44 19.12
N ASN A 141 -5.19 1.37 17.91
CA ASN A 141 -5.78 0.62 16.81
C ASN A 141 -5.02 -0.70 16.64
N ALA A 142 -5.71 -1.83 16.73
CA ALA A 142 -5.17 -3.14 16.41
C ALA A 142 -5.95 -3.78 15.27
N GLN A 143 -5.26 -4.34 14.29
CA GLN A 143 -5.89 -5.03 13.17
C GLN A 143 -5.12 -6.27 12.75
N VAL A 144 -5.87 -7.23 12.19
CA VAL A 144 -5.35 -8.42 11.54
C VAL A 144 -6.08 -8.63 10.23
N SER A 145 -5.34 -8.93 9.17
CA SER A 145 -5.89 -9.19 7.84
C SER A 145 -5.14 -10.34 7.17
N ALA A 146 -5.85 -11.06 6.31
CA ALA A 146 -5.32 -12.14 5.50
C ALA A 146 -5.71 -11.94 4.04
N TYR A 147 -4.78 -12.19 3.14
CA TYR A 147 -4.96 -12.09 1.69
C TYR A 147 -4.46 -13.35 1.01
N TYR A 148 -5.20 -13.83 0.03
CA TYR A 148 -4.82 -14.91 -0.86
C TYR A 148 -4.49 -14.34 -2.24
N ASN A 149 -3.32 -14.66 -2.77
CA ASN A 149 -2.90 -14.23 -4.08
C ASN A 149 -3.46 -15.18 -5.14
N VAL A 150 -4.56 -14.77 -5.77
CA VAL A 150 -5.23 -15.55 -6.84
C VAL A 150 -4.38 -15.57 -8.11
N VAL A 151 -3.60 -14.50 -8.31
CA VAL A 151 -2.57 -14.42 -9.35
C VAL A 151 -1.27 -14.05 -8.65
N THR A 152 -0.22 -14.82 -8.90
CA THR A 152 1.12 -14.60 -8.36
C THR A 152 2.14 -15.30 -9.27
N PRO A 153 3.40 -14.82 -9.33
CA PRO A 153 4.50 -15.53 -9.97
C PRO A 153 4.68 -16.95 -9.41
N ASP A 154 5.34 -17.84 -10.14
CA ASP A 154 5.49 -19.26 -9.78
C ASP A 154 6.22 -19.46 -8.44
N ASN A 155 7.04 -18.48 -8.04
CA ASN A 155 7.76 -18.45 -6.76
C ASN A 155 7.22 -17.38 -5.78
N GLY A 156 6.03 -16.84 -6.04
CA GLY A 156 5.39 -15.84 -5.19
C GLY A 156 4.68 -16.48 -4.00
N ALA A 157 4.41 -15.68 -2.97
CA ALA A 157 3.64 -16.16 -1.82
C ALA A 157 2.17 -16.38 -2.20
N ASP A 158 1.58 -17.50 -1.78
CA ASP A 158 0.15 -17.77 -1.97
C ASP A 158 -0.72 -16.98 -0.97
N TRP A 159 -0.24 -16.82 0.26
CA TRP A 159 -0.95 -16.15 1.34
C TRP A 159 -0.11 -15.04 1.96
N GLN A 160 -0.80 -14.00 2.45
CA GLN A 160 -0.22 -12.90 3.19
C GLN A 160 -1.05 -12.67 4.44
N ILE A 161 -0.41 -12.64 5.61
CA ILE A 161 -1.05 -12.27 6.86
C ILE A 161 -0.39 -10.97 7.34
N ARG A 162 -1.21 -9.99 7.71
CA ARG A 162 -0.77 -8.70 8.22
C ARG A 162 -1.43 -8.43 9.55
N ALA A 163 -0.62 -8.38 10.60
CA ALA A 163 -1.00 -7.84 11.91
C ALA A 163 -0.37 -6.45 12.07
N GLN A 164 -1.15 -5.49 12.56
CA GLN A 164 -0.69 -4.12 12.79
C GLN A 164 -1.27 -3.59 14.09
N VAL A 165 -0.43 -2.93 14.87
CA VAL A 165 -0.82 -2.18 16.06
C VAL A 165 -0.31 -0.77 15.90
N GLN A 166 -1.17 0.22 16.08
CA GLN A 166 -0.86 1.63 15.95
C GLN A 166 -1.33 2.40 17.17
N LEU A 167 -0.40 3.12 17.79
CA LEU A 167 -0.68 4.04 18.88
C LEU A 167 -1.05 5.39 18.27
N LEU A 168 -2.20 5.93 18.65
CA LEU A 168 -2.70 7.22 18.18
C LEU A 168 -2.42 8.27 19.26
N PHE A 169 -1.36 9.06 19.08
CA PHE A 169 -1.05 10.13 20.02
C PHE A 169 -1.89 11.38 19.70
N PRO A 170 -2.58 11.96 20.69
CA PRO A 170 -3.19 13.27 20.51
C PRO A 170 -2.08 14.33 20.31
N GLU A 171 -2.36 15.34 19.47
CA GLU A 171 -1.54 16.55 19.35
C GLU A 171 -1.55 17.40 20.63
#